data_AF-X1IPG0-F1
#
_entry.id   AF-X1IPG0-F1
#
_cell.length_a   1.000
_cell.length_b   1.000
_cell.length_c   1.000
_cell.angle_alpha   90.00
_cell.angle_beta   90.00
_cell.angle_gamma   90.00
#
_symmetry.space_group_name_H-M   'P 1'
#
loop_
_entity.id
_entity.type
_entity.pdbx_description
1 polymer ?
#
loop_
_entity_poly.entity_id
_entity_poly.type
_entity_poly.pdbx_seq_one_letter_code
_entity_poly.pdbx_strand_id
1 'polypeptide(L)'
;MGTGSDGYIYMNGGTFTVTGMFTFPDGEGGVHRIYLNDGIMHAGSIEQKHDRDAIIYVGGGILRLDDIPGDDEDPQEWKDNGDLLPAEGYDDIVIKDCGDYTEVRAVKYP
;
A
#
# COMPACT_ATOMS: atom_id res chain seq x y z
N MET A 1 20.32 9.95 -7.84
CA MET A 1 19.47 8.98 -8.55
C MET A 1 20.09 7.62 -8.29
N GLY A 2 19.48 6.81 -7.43
CA GLY A 2 20.07 5.54 -7.01
C GLY A 2 19.99 4.46 -8.09
N THR A 3 20.72 3.38 -7.88
CA THR A 3 20.95 2.29 -8.83
C THR A 3 20.01 1.11 -8.62
N GLY A 4 19.01 1.23 -7.74
CA GLY A 4 18.01 0.21 -7.52
C GLY A 4 17.12 -0.03 -8.73
N SER A 5 16.57 -1.24 -8.82
CA SER A 5 15.68 -1.66 -9.90
C SER A 5 14.24 -1.25 -9.60
N ASP A 6 13.54 -0.69 -10.58
CA ASP A 6 12.12 -0.35 -10.44
C ASP A 6 11.24 -1.60 -10.24
N GLY A 7 10.15 -1.43 -9.50
CA GLY A 7 9.19 -2.50 -9.25
C GLY A 7 7.76 -1.99 -9.33
N TYR A 8 6.94 -2.66 -10.13
CA TYR A 8 5.54 -2.27 -10.34
C TYR A 8 4.61 -3.47 -10.13
N ILE A 9 3.60 -3.31 -9.29
CA ILE A 9 2.52 -4.27 -9.13
C ILE A 9 1.22 -3.61 -9.57
N TYR A 10 0.51 -4.23 -10.51
CA TYR A 10 -0.81 -3.78 -10.97
C TYR A 10 -1.85 -4.84 -10.63
N MET A 11 -2.80 -4.48 -9.78
CA MET A 11 -3.92 -5.29 -9.36
C MET A 11 -5.19 -4.73 -9.98
N ASN A 12 -5.72 -5.43 -10.99
CA ASN A 12 -6.94 -5.06 -11.72
C ASN A 12 -8.08 -6.06 -11.45
N GLY A 13 -8.08 -6.70 -10.27
CA GLY A 13 -8.98 -7.77 -9.90
C GLY A 13 -8.24 -9.00 -9.34
N GLY A 14 -9.00 -9.94 -8.80
CA GLY A 14 -8.46 -11.16 -8.18
C GLY A 14 -7.87 -10.93 -6.79
N THR A 15 -6.99 -11.84 -6.37
CA THR A 15 -6.37 -11.80 -5.04
C THR A 15 -4.88 -12.09 -5.12
N PHE A 16 -4.08 -11.25 -4.48
CA PHE A 16 -2.65 -11.45 -4.25
C PHE A 16 -2.44 -11.57 -2.74
N THR A 17 -1.84 -12.67 -2.29
CA THR A 17 -1.68 -12.95 -0.86
C THR A 17 -0.21 -13.17 -0.50
N VAL A 18 0.24 -12.49 0.53
CA VAL A 18 1.52 -12.71 1.22
C VAL A 18 1.21 -13.04 2.68
N THR A 19 1.51 -14.26 3.12
CA THR A 19 1.17 -14.71 4.49
C THR A 19 2.10 -14.16 5.58
N GLY A 20 2.97 -13.22 5.24
CA GLY A 20 3.95 -12.62 6.13
C GLY A 20 4.19 -11.17 5.75
N MET A 21 5.37 -10.67 6.09
CA MET A 21 5.75 -9.30 5.76
C MET A 21 6.10 -9.18 4.27
N PHE A 22 5.52 -8.19 3.61
CA PHE A 22 5.94 -7.74 2.29
C PHE A 22 6.79 -6.47 2.46
N THR A 23 7.95 -6.41 1.81
CA THR A 23 8.84 -5.25 1.90
C THR A 23 9.26 -4.77 0.52
N PHE A 24 9.52 -3.48 0.43
CA PHE A 24 10.25 -2.92 -0.70
C PHE A 24 11.75 -3.17 -0.55
N PRO A 25 12.53 -3.18 -1.65
CA PRO A 25 13.98 -3.36 -1.59
C PRO A 25 14.67 -2.37 -0.63
N ASP A 26 15.68 -2.84 0.10
CA ASP A 26 16.45 -2.01 1.05
C ASP A 26 17.46 -1.08 0.39
N GLY A 27 17.72 -1.24 -0.91
CA GLY A 27 18.74 -0.49 -1.64
C GLY A 27 18.28 0.92 -2.03
N GLU A 28 19.22 1.86 -2.11
CA GLU A 28 18.92 3.22 -2.55
C GLU A 28 18.56 3.30 -4.05
N GLY A 29 17.45 3.97 -4.34
CA GLY A 29 16.95 4.25 -5.68
C GLY A 29 16.09 3.15 -6.29
N GLY A 30 15.62 3.42 -7.52
CA GLY A 30 14.52 2.68 -8.13
C GLY A 30 13.17 3.29 -7.74
N VAL A 31 12.20 3.15 -8.63
CA VAL A 31 10.81 3.61 -8.41
C VAL A 31 9.94 2.40 -8.11
N HIS A 32 9.24 2.42 -6.98
CA HIS A 32 8.37 1.33 -6.57
C HIS A 32 6.92 1.75 -6.47
N ARG A 33 6.02 1.07 -7.20
CA ARG A 33 4.60 1.41 -7.21
C ARG A 33 3.71 0.18 -7.10
N ILE A 34 2.69 0.28 -6.27
CA ILE A 34 1.59 -0.69 -6.24
C ILE A 34 0.32 0.05 -6.63
N TYR A 35 -0.39 -0.46 -7.63
CA TYR A 35 -1.67 0.07 -8.10
C TYR A 35 -2.78 -0.94 -7.79
N LEU A 36 -3.60 -0.65 -6.79
CA LEU A 36 -4.78 -1.43 -6.40
C LEU A 36 -6.03 -0.89 -7.07
N ASN A 37 -6.12 -1.09 -8.39
CA ASN A 37 -7.24 -0.61 -9.19
C ASN A 37 -8.53 -1.38 -8.92
N ASP A 38 -8.43 -2.69 -8.67
CA ASP A 38 -9.51 -3.59 -8.27
C ASP A 38 -8.93 -4.86 -7.60
N GLY A 39 -9.78 -5.66 -6.94
CA GLY A 39 -9.38 -6.89 -6.24
C GLY A 39 -8.85 -6.65 -4.83
N ILE A 40 -8.15 -7.66 -4.29
CA ILE A 40 -7.66 -7.64 -2.90
C ILE A 40 -6.18 -7.99 -2.86
N MET A 41 -5.36 -7.06 -2.34
CA MET A 41 -4.01 -7.38 -1.88
C MET A 41 -4.07 -7.66 -0.39
N HIS A 42 -3.72 -8.89 0.01
CA HIS A 42 -3.69 -9.33 1.40
C HIS A 42 -2.24 -9.59 1.80
N ALA A 43 -1.77 -8.92 2.85
CA ALA A 43 -0.46 -9.14 3.45
C ALA A 43 -0.60 -9.35 4.96
N GLY A 44 0.36 -10.04 5.58
CA GLY A 44 0.47 -10.07 7.04
C GLY A 44 0.74 -8.65 7.55
N SER A 45 1.87 -8.08 7.11
CA SER A 45 2.20 -6.66 7.25
C SER A 45 2.90 -6.18 5.98
N ILE A 46 3.01 -4.86 5.81
CA ILE A 46 3.85 -4.25 4.77
C ILE A 46 4.81 -3.30 5.48
N GLU A 47 6.12 -3.42 5.25
CA GLU A 47 7.06 -2.38 5.67
C GLU A 47 7.20 -1.35 4.54
N GLN A 48 6.83 -0.10 4.82
CA GLN A 48 6.93 1.00 3.88
C GLN A 48 7.69 2.16 4.53
N LYS A 49 8.88 2.44 4.00
CA LYS A 49 9.73 3.54 4.46
C LYS A 49 9.63 4.71 3.50
N HIS A 50 9.36 5.89 4.05
CA HIS A 50 9.17 7.12 3.30
C HIS A 50 10.39 7.49 2.43
N ASP A 51 11.60 7.12 2.86
CA ASP A 51 12.85 7.45 2.16
C ASP A 51 13.13 6.59 0.90
N ARG A 52 12.27 5.61 0.57
CA ARG A 52 12.52 4.61 -0.48
C ARG A 52 11.77 4.80 -1.81
N ASP A 53 11.22 5.99 -2.07
CA ASP A 53 10.42 6.31 -3.29
C ASP A 53 9.45 5.16 -3.66
N ALA A 54 8.66 4.75 -2.67
CA ALA A 54 7.68 3.68 -2.76
C ALA A 54 6.28 4.23 -2.47
N ILE A 55 5.34 4.08 -3.41
CA ILE A 55 3.98 4.60 -3.27
C ILE A 55 2.96 3.50 -3.57
N ILE A 56 1.95 3.40 -2.71
CA ILE A 56 0.77 2.56 -2.92
C ILE A 56 -0.39 3.46 -3.34
N TYR A 57 -0.92 3.24 -4.54
CA TYR A 57 -2.13 3.88 -5.05
C TYR A 57 -3.32 2.95 -4.88
N VAL A 58 -4.34 3.39 -4.14
CA VAL A 58 -5.56 2.61 -3.92
C VAL A 58 -6.70 3.21 -4.74
N GLY A 59 -7.29 2.41 -5.62
CA GLY A 59 -8.47 2.75 -6.39
C GLY A 59 -9.69 1.95 -5.93
N GLY A 60 -10.26 1.15 -6.84
CA GLY A 60 -11.37 0.25 -6.52
C GLY A 60 -10.96 -1.01 -5.75
N GLY A 61 -9.65 -1.27 -5.61
CA GLY A 61 -9.12 -2.40 -4.85
C GLY A 61 -9.09 -2.15 -3.35
N ILE A 62 -8.76 -3.22 -2.62
CA ILE A 62 -8.63 -3.23 -1.17
C ILE A 62 -7.24 -3.72 -0.80
N LEU A 63 -6.56 -2.99 0.09
CA LEU A 63 -5.42 -3.51 0.82
C LEU A 63 -5.89 -4.00 2.18
N ARG A 64 -5.56 -5.25 2.50
CA ARG A 64 -5.83 -5.88 3.79
C ARG A 64 -4.51 -6.26 4.46
N LEU A 65 -4.33 -5.80 5.69
CA LEU A 65 -3.18 -6.08 6.54
C LEU A 65 -3.65 -6.84 7.77
N ASP A 66 -3.02 -7.96 8.11
CA ASP A 66 -3.39 -8.72 9.32
C ASP A 66 -2.77 -8.10 10.60
N ASP A 67 -1.64 -7.41 10.48
CA ASP A 67 -0.89 -6.83 11.61
C ASP A 67 -0.24 -5.47 11.27
N ILE A 68 -0.10 -4.63 12.28
CA ILE A 68 0.56 -3.30 12.23
C ILE A 68 1.54 -3.24 13.43
N PRO A 69 2.74 -3.82 13.30
CA PRO A 69 3.68 -3.96 14.40
C PRO A 69 4.43 -2.66 14.77
N GLY A 70 4.45 -1.65 13.92
CA GLY A 70 5.19 -0.41 14.11
C GLY A 70 4.83 0.68 13.09
N ASP A 71 5.50 1.82 13.22
CA ASP A 71 5.21 3.03 12.43
C ASP A 71 5.49 2.83 10.93
N ASP A 72 6.56 2.11 10.58
CA ASP A 72 6.88 1.75 9.19
C ASP A 72 5.83 0.77 8.61
N GLU A 73 5.00 0.15 9.44
CA GLU A 73 3.92 -0.74 9.05
C GLU A 73 2.51 -0.13 9.17
N ASP A 74 2.40 1.13 9.61
CA ASP A 74 1.11 1.79 9.85
C ASP A 74 0.61 2.52 8.59
N PRO A 75 -0.50 2.08 7.97
CA PRO A 75 -1.07 2.77 6.82
C PRO A 75 -1.47 4.21 7.09
N GLN A 76 -1.73 4.60 8.35
CA GLN A 76 -2.02 5.99 8.70
C GLN A 76 -0.76 6.85 8.57
N GLU A 77 0.39 6.36 9.05
CA GLU A 77 1.68 7.02 8.87
C GLU A 77 2.05 7.12 7.38
N TRP A 78 1.84 6.06 6.59
CA TRP A 78 2.09 6.11 5.14
C TRP A 78 1.20 7.14 4.44
N LYS A 79 -0.07 7.26 4.86
CA LYS A 79 -1.01 8.25 4.32
C LYS A 79 -0.52 9.66 4.63
N ASP A 80 -0.13 9.91 5.87
CA ASP A 80 0.32 11.23 6.34
C ASP A 80 1.66 11.65 5.70
N ASN A 81 2.53 10.68 5.39
CA ASN A 81 3.79 10.89 4.68
C ASN A 81 3.64 10.99 3.14
N GLY A 82 2.47 10.70 2.59
CA GLY A 82 2.21 10.74 1.14
C GLY A 82 2.68 9.49 0.38
N ASP A 83 2.95 8.40 1.09
CA ASP A 83 3.36 7.12 0.53
C ASP A 83 2.16 6.18 0.26
N LEU A 84 0.99 6.52 0.78
CA LEU A 84 -0.29 5.88 0.52
C LEU A 84 -1.30 6.93 0.01
N LEU A 85 -1.71 6.79 -1.26
CA LEU A 85 -2.51 7.81 -1.95
C LEU A 85 -3.76 7.21 -2.63
N PRO A 86 -4.86 7.97 -2.74
CA PRO A 86 -5.96 7.57 -3.61
C PRO A 86 -5.49 7.57 -5.07
N ALA A 87 -5.92 6.59 -5.84
CA ALA A 87 -5.71 6.56 -7.28
C ALA A 87 -6.56 7.65 -7.98
N GLU A 88 -6.24 7.94 -9.23
CA GLU A 88 -6.96 8.95 -10.01
C GLU A 88 -8.48 8.67 -10.02
N GLY A 89 -9.26 9.72 -9.77
CA GLY A 89 -10.72 9.65 -9.69
C GLY A 89 -11.27 9.17 -8.35
N TYR A 90 -10.43 9.07 -7.31
CA TYR A 90 -10.79 8.92 -5.91
C TYR A 90 -10.27 10.12 -5.11
N ASP A 91 -10.90 10.42 -3.98
CA ASP A 91 -10.67 11.66 -3.24
C ASP A 91 -9.87 11.46 -1.96
N ASP A 92 -10.05 10.33 -1.28
CA ASP A 92 -9.34 10.06 -0.03
C ASP A 92 -9.17 8.54 0.21
N ILE A 93 -8.26 8.23 1.13
CA ILE A 93 -8.05 6.89 1.69
C ILE A 93 -8.76 6.77 3.04
N VAL A 94 -9.55 5.71 3.20
CA VAL A 94 -10.13 5.30 4.46
C VAL A 94 -9.39 4.08 4.97
N ILE A 95 -8.89 4.19 6.19
CA ILE A 95 -8.24 3.11 6.94
C ILE A 95 -9.21 2.70 8.04
N LYS A 96 -9.53 1.41 8.07
CA LYS A 96 -10.52 0.87 8.99
C LYS A 96 -9.98 -0.37 9.69
N ASP A 97 -9.94 -0.30 11.01
CA ASP A 97 -9.78 -1.48 11.86
C ASP A 97 -11.05 -2.34 11.79
N CYS A 98 -10.90 -3.60 11.36
CA CYS A 98 -11.96 -4.59 11.25
C CYS A 98 -11.90 -5.66 12.37
N GLY A 99 -11.06 -5.48 13.38
CA GLY A 99 -10.85 -6.38 14.52
C GLY A 99 -9.73 -7.39 14.29
N ASP A 100 -9.87 -8.24 13.26
CA ASP A 100 -8.87 -9.27 12.94
C ASP A 100 -7.88 -8.84 11.83
N TYR A 101 -8.10 -7.66 11.23
CA TYR A 101 -7.27 -7.09 10.18
C TYR A 101 -7.60 -5.59 10.03
N THR A 102 -6.66 -4.86 9.44
CA THR A 102 -6.85 -3.48 8.97
C THR A 102 -7.14 -3.48 7.48
N GLU A 103 -8.13 -2.67 7.09
CA GLU A 103 -8.56 -2.52 5.72
C GLU A 103 -8.33 -1.10 5.23
N VAL A 104 -7.67 -0.97 4.09
CA VAL A 104 -7.39 0.30 3.41
C VAL A 104 -8.13 0.32 2.08
N ARG A 105 -8.96 1.36 1.89
CA ARG A 105 -9.77 1.56 0.68
C ARG A 105 -9.75 3.01 0.27
N ALA A 106 -9.92 3.28 -1.02
CA ALA A 106 -10.19 4.63 -1.49
C ALA A 106 -11.69 4.93 -1.56
N VAL A 107 -12.06 6.19 -1.34
CA VAL A 107 -13.45 6.67 -1.40
C VAL A 107 -13.59 7.80 -2.41
N LYS A 108 -14.82 7.96 -2.91
CA LYS A 108 -15.23 9.11 -3.71
C LYS A 108 -16.20 9.95 -2.91
N TYR A 109 -15.95 11.25 -2.78
CA TYR A 109 -16.93 12.20 -2.28
C TYR A 109 -17.89 12.59 -3.43
N PRO A 110 -19.20 12.67 -3.14
CA PRO A 110 -20.21 13.02 -4.14
C PRO A 110 -20.11 14.47 -4.62
#